data_AF-W9WRU7-F1
#
_entry.id   AF-W9WRU7-F1
#
_cell.length_a   1.000
_cell.length_b   1.000
_cell.length_c   1.000
_cell.angle_alpha   90.00
_cell.angle_beta   90.00
_cell.angle_gamma   90.00
#
_symmetry.space_group_name_H-M   'P 1'
#
loop_
_entity.id
_entity.type
_entity.pdbx_description
1 polymer ?
#
loop_
_entity_poly.entity_id
_entity_poly.type
_entity_poly.pdbx_seq_one_letter_code
_entity_poly.pdbx_strand_id
1 'polypeptide(L)'
;MPPAKGSKRSSGPWTSSRVLNSSSPIVTKDIHAFLVTAFSGWNEASDTYTEAEKRLLIDSLPLAYRKCEPDHEGRLQCPLSTAFVLDDPYIKAATQRFKNDIADGYYEKTWQNQARRAMQERRDGKFDAFLQEQAEETFGEPRLGEHNVAEGSGDADMESSDGEWNGNRGKPQLLGHDKCIVEKPQVLRQKRKI
;
A
#
# COMPACT_ATOMS: atom_id res chain seq x y z
N MET A 1 -44.36 -10.81 31.59
CA MET A 1 -43.67 -9.67 30.94
C MET A 1 -43.47 -10.02 29.47
N PRO A 2 -43.93 -9.20 28.51
CA PRO A 2 -43.66 -9.45 27.09
C PRO A 2 -42.20 -9.09 26.76
N PRO A 3 -41.53 -9.81 25.85
CA PRO A 3 -40.14 -9.52 25.48
C PRO A 3 -40.07 -8.21 24.68
N ALA A 4 -39.12 -7.36 25.04
CA ALA A 4 -38.84 -6.10 24.36
C ALA A 4 -38.50 -6.35 22.88
N LYS A 5 -39.18 -5.62 21.99
CA LYS A 5 -38.88 -5.60 20.55
C LYS A 5 -37.42 -5.18 20.35
N GLY A 6 -36.59 -6.12 19.93
CA GLY A 6 -35.20 -5.85 19.56
C GLY A 6 -35.14 -4.75 18.50
N SER A 7 -34.26 -3.77 18.71
CA SER A 7 -33.97 -2.71 17.75
C SER A 7 -33.69 -3.34 16.38
N LYS A 8 -34.45 -2.95 15.35
CA LYS A 8 -34.25 -3.44 13.99
C LYS A 8 -32.84 -3.03 13.57
N ARG A 9 -31.91 -4.00 13.54
CA ARG A 9 -30.56 -3.81 13.00
C ARG A 9 -30.73 -3.14 11.63
N SER A 10 -30.11 -1.97 11.44
CA SER A 10 -30.19 -1.25 10.19
C SER A 10 -29.69 -2.19 9.10
N SER A 11 -30.60 -2.66 8.25
CA SER A 11 -30.31 -3.52 7.10
C SER A 11 -30.34 -2.65 5.85
N GLY A 12 -29.59 -1.55 5.92
CA GLY A 12 -29.45 -0.62 4.81
C GLY A 12 -28.33 -1.04 3.88
N PRO A 13 -28.30 -0.52 2.64
CA PRO A 13 -27.16 -0.72 1.74
C PRO A 13 -25.87 -0.06 2.26
N TRP A 14 -25.98 0.85 3.24
CA TRP A 14 -24.88 1.63 3.81
C TRP A 14 -24.32 1.07 5.13
N THR A 15 -24.63 -0.18 5.47
CA THR A 15 -24.07 -0.81 6.67
C THR A 15 -22.60 -1.14 6.46
N SER A 16 -21.79 -1.09 7.51
CA SER A 16 -20.37 -1.45 7.44
C SER A 16 -20.12 -2.86 6.86
N SER A 17 -21.07 -3.77 7.05
CA SER A 17 -21.02 -5.13 6.50
C SER A 17 -21.29 -5.24 5.01
N ARG A 18 -21.90 -4.22 4.38
CA ARG A 18 -22.37 -4.28 2.99
C ARG A 18 -21.75 -3.19 2.11
N VAL A 19 -21.36 -2.07 2.70
CA VAL A 19 -20.86 -0.90 1.97
C VAL A 19 -19.57 -1.17 1.20
N LEU A 20 -18.76 -2.13 1.64
CA LEU A 20 -17.50 -2.51 0.99
C LEU A 20 -17.61 -3.77 0.11
N ASN A 21 -18.81 -4.28 -0.13
CA ASN A 21 -18.98 -5.43 -1.02
C ASN A 21 -19.07 -4.96 -2.47
N SER A 22 -18.72 -5.85 -3.40
CA SER A 22 -18.85 -5.63 -4.86
C SER A 22 -20.26 -5.20 -5.31
N SER A 23 -21.29 -5.64 -4.59
CA SER A 23 -22.70 -5.27 -4.81
C SER A 23 -23.14 -3.95 -4.17
N SER A 24 -22.22 -3.19 -3.57
CA SER A 24 -22.52 -1.93 -2.88
C SER A 24 -22.88 -0.81 -3.87
N PRO A 25 -23.87 0.05 -3.54
CA PRO A 25 -24.19 1.21 -4.38
C PRO A 25 -23.06 2.24 -4.43
N ILE A 26 -22.04 2.14 -3.57
CA ILE A 26 -20.91 3.09 -3.50
C ILE A 26 -20.15 3.21 -4.84
N VAL A 27 -20.11 2.12 -5.63
CA VAL A 27 -19.47 2.10 -6.96
C VAL A 27 -20.18 3.04 -7.95
N THR A 28 -21.50 3.24 -7.78
CA THR A 28 -22.28 4.12 -8.66
C THR A 28 -22.28 5.58 -8.22
N LYS A 29 -21.95 5.86 -6.95
CA LYS A 29 -22.02 7.22 -6.39
C LYS A 29 -20.75 8.01 -6.65
N ASP A 30 -20.90 9.33 -6.62
CA ASP A 30 -19.79 10.26 -6.65
C ASP A 30 -19.26 10.47 -5.23
N ILE A 31 -18.25 9.68 -4.89
CA ILE A 31 -17.59 9.72 -3.59
C ILE A 31 -16.74 11.01 -3.47
N HIS A 32 -16.21 11.53 -4.58
CA HIS A 32 -15.38 12.73 -4.55
C HIS A 32 -16.22 13.96 -4.18
N ALA A 33 -17.35 14.16 -4.86
CA ALA A 33 -18.30 15.21 -4.51
C ALA A 33 -18.81 15.07 -3.06
N PHE A 34 -19.09 13.83 -2.62
CA PHE A 34 -19.48 13.57 -1.23
C PHE A 34 -18.41 14.01 -0.22
N LEU A 35 -17.14 13.69 -0.47
CA LEU A 35 -16.04 14.12 0.40
C LEU A 35 -15.93 15.65 0.45
N VAL A 36 -16.03 16.33 -0.70
CA VAL A 36 -16.02 17.80 -0.75
C VAL A 36 -17.16 18.37 0.10
N THR A 37 -18.37 17.84 -0.01
CA THR A 37 -19.51 18.28 0.81
C THR A 37 -19.27 18.02 2.30
N ALA A 38 -18.76 16.83 2.66
CA ALA A 38 -18.47 16.45 4.04
C ALA A 38 -17.44 17.39 4.71
N PHE A 39 -16.37 17.74 3.98
CA PHE A 39 -15.34 18.64 4.50
C PHE A 39 -15.78 20.11 4.50
N SER A 40 -16.59 20.53 3.53
CA SER A 40 -17.16 21.89 3.51
C SER A 40 -18.11 22.12 4.67
N GLY A 41 -18.93 21.12 5.02
CA GLY A 41 -19.85 21.14 6.15
C GLY A 41 -19.20 20.87 7.52
N TRP A 42 -17.86 20.79 7.61
CA TRP A 42 -17.17 20.42 8.86
C TRP A 42 -17.36 21.45 9.98
N ASN A 43 -17.38 22.74 9.63
CA ASN A 43 -17.52 23.86 10.58
C ASN A 43 -18.96 24.38 10.69
N GLU A 44 -19.88 23.92 9.85
CA GLU A 44 -21.27 24.31 9.95
C GLU A 44 -21.86 23.74 11.25
N ALA A 45 -22.58 24.58 12.00
CA ALA A 45 -23.10 24.27 13.33
C ALA A 45 -24.24 23.23 13.33
N SER A 46 -24.59 22.67 12.17
CA SER A 46 -25.51 21.54 12.07
C SER A 46 -24.81 20.26 12.53
N ASP A 47 -25.50 19.40 13.26
CA ASP A 47 -25.05 18.15 13.90
C ASP A 47 -24.50 17.05 12.96
N THR A 48 -23.73 17.38 11.93
CA THR A 48 -23.16 16.42 10.97
C THR A 48 -22.08 15.54 11.59
N TYR A 49 -21.27 16.08 12.51
CA TYR A 49 -20.23 15.34 13.20
C TYR A 49 -20.09 15.78 14.66
N THR A 50 -20.12 14.81 15.57
CA THR A 50 -19.74 15.01 16.97
C THR A 50 -18.24 15.30 17.09
N GLU A 51 -17.82 15.95 18.17
CA GLU A 51 -16.40 16.26 18.39
C GLU A 51 -15.53 14.99 18.47
N ALA A 52 -16.07 13.90 19.00
CA ALA A 52 -15.38 12.60 19.04
C ALA A 52 -15.19 12.01 17.63
N GLU A 53 -16.19 12.12 16.76
CA GLU A 53 -16.08 11.67 15.36
C GLU A 53 -15.09 12.52 14.58
N LYS A 54 -15.09 13.84 14.80
CA LYS A 54 -14.09 14.74 14.20
C LYS A 54 -12.67 14.32 14.56
N ARG A 55 -12.42 14.01 15.84
CA ARG A 55 -11.12 13.48 16.31
C ARG A 55 -10.76 12.17 15.62
N LEU A 56 -11.69 11.21 15.53
CA LEU A 56 -11.45 9.92 14.85
C LEU A 56 -11.14 10.10 13.36
N LEU A 57 -11.83 11.02 12.69
CA LEU A 57 -11.57 11.34 11.29
C LEU A 57 -10.19 11.99 11.11
N ILE A 58 -9.81 12.92 11.99
CA ILE A 58 -8.46 13.51 12.00
C ILE A 58 -7.40 12.42 12.22
N ASP A 59 -7.60 11.52 13.18
CA ASP A 59 -6.67 10.44 13.47
C ASP A 59 -6.52 9.45 12.30
N SER A 60 -7.54 9.33 11.45
CA SER A 60 -7.48 8.51 10.24
C SER A 60 -6.61 9.11 9.13
N LEU A 61 -6.34 10.42 9.17
CA LEU A 61 -5.51 11.09 8.16
C LEU A 61 -4.02 10.74 8.35
N PRO A 62 -3.22 10.84 7.27
CA PRO A 62 -1.77 10.70 7.36
C PRO A 62 -1.18 11.67 8.38
N LEU A 63 -0.10 11.26 9.07
CA LEU A 63 0.51 12.04 10.17
C LEU A 63 0.82 13.49 9.79
N ALA A 64 1.19 13.75 8.53
CA ALA A 64 1.46 15.10 8.02
C ALA A 64 0.25 16.04 8.12
N TYR A 65 -0.97 15.50 8.07
CA TYR A 65 -2.23 16.23 8.07
C TYR A 65 -3.01 16.13 9.39
N ARG A 66 -2.41 15.58 10.46
CA ARG A 66 -3.06 15.49 11.79
C ARG A 66 -2.97 16.78 12.62
N LYS A 67 -2.53 17.89 12.02
CA LYS A 67 -2.34 19.16 12.71
C LYS A 67 -3.69 19.85 12.86
N CYS A 68 -4.21 19.89 14.08
CA CYS A 68 -5.46 20.59 14.36
C CYS A 68 -5.20 21.72 15.34
N GLU A 69 -5.54 22.93 14.91
CA GLU A 69 -5.66 24.07 15.78
C GLU A 69 -7.11 24.09 16.31
N PRO A 70 -7.32 24.11 17.65
CA PRO A 70 -8.64 24.34 18.19
C PRO A 70 -9.08 25.78 17.87
N ASP A 71 -10.33 25.95 17.46
CA ASP A 71 -10.91 27.27 17.22
C ASP A 71 -11.04 28.09 18.52
N HIS A 72 -11.34 29.38 18.39
CA HIS A 72 -11.56 30.28 19.54
C HIS A 72 -12.72 29.80 20.46
N GLU A 73 -13.65 28.99 19.93
CA GLU A 73 -14.74 28.34 20.67
C GLU A 73 -14.41 26.91 21.16
N GLY A 74 -13.16 26.47 21.03
CA GLY A 74 -12.70 25.14 21.43
C GLY A 74 -13.12 24.00 20.51
N ARG A 75 -13.60 24.30 19.30
CA ARG A 75 -14.03 23.30 18.31
C ARG A 75 -12.84 22.85 17.46
N LEU A 76 -12.76 21.56 17.11
CA LEU A 76 -11.73 21.06 16.19
C LEU A 76 -12.02 21.52 14.75
N GLN A 77 -11.15 22.39 14.23
CA GLN A 77 -11.17 22.75 12.81
C GLN A 77 -10.66 21.58 11.95
N CYS A 78 -11.16 21.51 10.71
CA CYS A 78 -10.68 20.54 9.75
C CYS A 78 -9.21 20.87 9.38
N PRO A 79 -8.28 19.90 9.45
CA PRO A 79 -6.90 20.13 9.04
C PRO A 79 -6.73 20.26 7.52
N LEU A 80 -7.74 19.89 6.73
CA LEU A 80 -7.72 19.94 5.27
C LEU A 80 -8.57 21.11 4.78
N SER A 81 -8.05 21.85 3.80
CA SER A 81 -8.85 22.85 3.11
C SER A 81 -9.80 22.20 2.10
N THR A 82 -10.95 22.82 1.87
CA THR A 82 -11.93 22.36 0.88
C THR A 82 -11.34 22.37 -0.54
N ALA A 83 -10.54 23.39 -0.87
CA ALA A 83 -9.81 23.48 -2.12
C ALA A 83 -8.83 22.31 -2.33
N PHE A 84 -8.15 21.87 -1.27
CA PHE A 84 -7.27 20.71 -1.34
C PHE A 84 -8.04 19.45 -1.73
N VAL A 85 -9.17 19.17 -1.08
CA VAL A 85 -9.99 17.98 -1.41
C VAL A 85 -10.60 18.08 -2.82
N LEU A 86 -10.98 19.29 -3.24
CA LEU A 86 -11.61 19.52 -4.54
C LEU A 86 -10.65 19.34 -5.72
N ASP A 87 -9.43 19.88 -5.61
CA ASP A 87 -8.51 20.00 -6.74
C ASP A 87 -7.39 18.97 -6.74
N ASP A 88 -7.11 18.30 -5.60
CA ASP A 88 -6.00 17.37 -5.50
C ASP A 88 -6.17 16.16 -6.45
N PRO A 89 -5.22 15.94 -7.38
CA PRO A 89 -5.28 14.83 -8.32
C PRO A 89 -5.14 13.47 -7.63
N TYR A 90 -4.44 13.40 -6.49
CA TYR A 90 -4.26 12.14 -5.76
C TYR A 90 -5.57 11.68 -5.12
N ILE A 91 -6.35 12.58 -4.51
CA ILE A 91 -7.66 12.26 -3.96
C ILE A 91 -8.62 11.79 -5.05
N LYS A 92 -8.65 12.47 -6.21
CA LYS A 92 -9.47 12.04 -7.35
C LYS A 92 -9.10 10.65 -7.85
N ALA A 93 -7.80 10.41 -8.04
CA ALA A 93 -7.30 9.11 -8.48
C ALA A 93 -7.54 8.01 -7.43
N ALA A 94 -7.30 8.30 -6.15
CA ALA A 94 -7.54 7.37 -5.05
C ALA A 94 -9.03 7.00 -4.94
N THR A 95 -9.92 7.96 -5.14
CA THR A 95 -11.37 7.72 -5.14
C THR A 95 -11.78 6.77 -6.25
N GLN A 96 -11.24 6.95 -7.47
CA GLN A 96 -11.52 6.04 -8.58
C GLN A 96 -10.93 4.65 -8.36
N ARG A 97 -9.69 4.56 -7.86
CA ARG A 97 -9.06 3.28 -7.49
C ARG A 97 -9.90 2.54 -6.45
N PHE A 98 -10.31 3.23 -5.40
CA PHE A 98 -11.17 2.67 -4.36
C PHE A 98 -12.48 2.09 -4.91
N LYS A 99 -13.12 2.78 -5.88
CA LYS A 99 -14.33 2.27 -6.53
C LYS A 99 -14.07 0.99 -7.33
N ASN A 100 -12.95 0.95 -8.06
CA ASN A 100 -12.54 -0.24 -8.81
C ASN A 100 -12.22 -1.39 -7.87
N ASP A 101 -11.46 -1.14 -6.80
CA ASP A 101 -11.10 -2.15 -5.80
C ASP A 101 -12.34 -2.76 -5.11
N ILE A 102 -13.39 -1.95 -4.88
CA ILE A 102 -14.69 -2.47 -4.41
C ILE A 102 -15.38 -3.31 -5.48
N ALA A 103 -15.43 -2.83 -6.72
CA ALA A 103 -16.06 -3.56 -7.82
C ALA A 103 -15.39 -4.92 -8.07
N ASP A 104 -14.06 -4.97 -7.97
CA ASP A 104 -13.23 -6.18 -8.09
C ASP A 104 -13.34 -7.10 -6.86
N GLY A 105 -13.99 -6.64 -5.78
CA GLY A 105 -14.23 -7.45 -4.57
C GLY A 105 -13.00 -7.56 -3.65
N TYR A 106 -12.00 -6.69 -3.78
CA TYR A 106 -10.79 -6.76 -2.93
C TYR A 106 -11.05 -6.50 -1.45
N TYR A 107 -12.18 -5.87 -1.13
CA TYR A 107 -12.62 -5.65 0.24
C TYR A 107 -13.48 -6.79 0.79
N GLU A 108 -13.77 -7.83 -0.01
CA GLU A 108 -14.50 -8.99 0.48
C GLU A 108 -13.65 -9.81 1.45
N LYS A 109 -14.30 -10.39 2.47
CA LYS A 109 -13.62 -11.12 3.54
C LYS A 109 -12.79 -12.29 3.02
N THR A 110 -13.26 -12.97 1.99
CA THR A 110 -12.57 -14.09 1.32
C THR A 110 -11.26 -13.61 0.71
N TRP A 111 -11.30 -12.53 -0.07
CA TRP A 111 -10.12 -11.92 -0.68
C TRP A 111 -9.12 -11.44 0.36
N GLN A 112 -9.57 -10.70 1.37
CA GLN A 112 -8.69 -10.21 2.45
C GLN A 112 -8.02 -11.34 3.23
N ASN A 113 -8.71 -12.46 3.41
CA ASN A 113 -8.13 -13.65 4.04
C ASN A 113 -7.07 -14.31 3.17
N GLN A 114 -7.32 -14.43 1.87
CA GLN A 114 -6.34 -14.94 0.92
C GLN A 114 -5.11 -14.02 0.85
N ALA A 115 -5.30 -12.71 0.76
CA ALA A 115 -4.21 -11.73 0.74
C ALA A 115 -3.34 -11.82 2.00
N ARG A 116 -3.96 -11.94 3.20
CA ARG A 116 -3.24 -12.11 4.46
C ARG A 116 -2.44 -13.41 4.49
N ARG A 117 -3.04 -14.51 4.01
CA ARG A 117 -2.37 -15.81 3.92
C ARG A 117 -1.18 -15.74 2.95
N ALA A 118 -1.35 -15.13 1.79
CA ALA A 118 -0.27 -14.96 0.81
C ALA A 118 0.89 -14.10 1.36
N MET A 119 0.60 -13.03 2.12
CA MET A 119 1.65 -12.26 2.81
C MET A 119 2.41 -13.11 3.83
N GLN A 120 1.69 -13.96 4.57
CA GLN A 120 2.30 -14.87 5.54
C GLN A 120 3.20 -15.91 4.86
N GLU A 121 2.72 -16.54 3.77
CA GLU A 121 3.49 -17.54 3.02
C GLU A 121 4.74 -16.95 2.36
N ARG A 122 4.68 -15.70 1.87
CA ARG A 122 5.85 -14.96 1.38
C ARG A 122 6.85 -14.67 2.49
N ARG A 123 6.37 -14.25 3.66
CA ARG A 123 7.24 -14.04 4.83
C ARG A 123 7.92 -15.33 5.28
N ASP A 124 7.22 -16.45 5.14
CA ASP A 124 7.73 -17.78 5.52
C ASP A 124 8.61 -18.41 4.44
N GLY A 125 8.92 -17.70 3.34
CA GLY A 125 9.79 -18.17 2.24
C GLY A 125 9.16 -19.27 1.36
N LYS A 126 7.89 -19.62 1.57
CA LYS A 126 7.20 -20.70 0.84
C LYS A 126 6.92 -20.33 -0.61
N PHE A 127 6.73 -19.04 -0.88
CA PHE A 127 6.50 -18.55 -2.24
C PHE A 127 7.77 -18.66 -3.10
N ASP A 128 8.95 -18.43 -2.52
CA ASP A 128 10.23 -18.54 -3.23
C ASP A 128 10.55 -20.00 -3.54
N ALA A 129 10.26 -20.92 -2.61
CA ALA A 129 10.37 -22.36 -2.83
C ALA A 129 9.42 -22.85 -3.95
N PHE A 130 8.16 -22.37 -3.96
CA PHE A 130 7.21 -22.66 -5.03
C PHE A 130 7.68 -22.11 -6.38
N LEU A 131 8.26 -20.91 -6.42
CA LEU A 131 8.79 -20.35 -7.66
C LEU A 131 9.96 -21.16 -8.22
N GLN A 132 10.83 -21.65 -7.33
CA GLN A 132 11.95 -22.50 -7.71
C GLN A 132 11.46 -23.85 -8.27
N GLU A 133 10.51 -24.50 -7.59
CA GLU A 133 9.91 -25.75 -8.06
C GLU A 133 9.23 -25.57 -9.43
N GLN A 134 8.48 -24.49 -9.63
CA GLN A 134 7.87 -24.17 -10.92
C GLN A 134 8.90 -23.86 -12.02
N ALA A 135 10.01 -23.21 -11.68
CA ALA A 135 11.09 -22.96 -12.62
C ALA A 135 11.78 -24.28 -13.03
N GLU A 136 11.99 -25.20 -12.09
CA GLU A 136 12.53 -26.54 -12.36
C GLU A 136 11.56 -27.39 -13.21
N GLU A 137 10.25 -27.32 -12.99
CA GLU A 137 9.26 -28.01 -13.83
C GLU A 137 9.20 -27.43 -15.25
N THR A 138 9.26 -26.10 -15.38
CA THR A 138 9.10 -25.42 -16.69
C THR A 138 10.37 -25.49 -17.55
N PHE A 139 11.56 -25.49 -16.93
CA PHE A 139 12.85 -25.42 -17.64
C PHE A 139 13.75 -26.65 -17.42
N GLY A 140 13.41 -27.52 -16.49
CA GLY A 140 14.27 -28.63 -16.06
C GLY A 140 13.99 -29.97 -16.73
N GLU A 141 13.05 -30.07 -17.68
CA GLU A 141 12.80 -31.35 -18.36
C GLU A 141 14.00 -31.70 -19.27
N PRO A 142 14.84 -32.69 -18.91
CA PRO A 142 15.94 -33.08 -19.77
C PRO A 142 15.34 -33.80 -20.97
N ARG A 143 15.66 -33.36 -22.18
CA ARG A 143 15.40 -34.13 -23.40
C ARG A 143 16.18 -35.45 -23.32
N LEU A 144 15.60 -36.47 -22.69
CA LEU A 144 16.00 -37.87 -22.85
C LEU A 144 15.48 -38.36 -24.21
N GLY A 145 16.01 -37.77 -25.27
CA GLY A 145 15.90 -38.29 -26.63
C GLY A 145 17.20 -39.00 -26.95
N GLU A 146 17.15 -40.33 -27.02
CA GLU A 146 18.19 -41.20 -27.56
C GLU A 146 18.73 -40.62 -28.88
N HIS A 147 19.91 -40.00 -28.88
CA HIS A 147 20.64 -39.79 -30.11
C HIS A 147 21.74 -40.85 -30.19
N ASN A 148 21.40 -41.90 -30.93
CA ASN A 148 22.34 -42.89 -31.41
C ASN A 148 23.59 -42.21 -31.99
N VAL A 149 24.73 -42.81 -31.67
CA VAL A 149 26.05 -42.47 -32.19
C VAL A 149 26.01 -42.63 -33.71
N ALA A 150 26.13 -41.53 -34.44
CA ALA A 150 26.46 -41.55 -35.86
C ALA A 150 27.55 -40.51 -36.09
N GLU A 151 28.77 -41.01 -36.12
CA GLU A 151 29.98 -40.36 -36.58
C GLU A 151 29.75 -39.84 -38.02
N GLY A 152 29.83 -38.52 -38.19
CA GLY A 152 29.58 -37.86 -39.45
C GLY A 152 30.06 -36.41 -39.38
N SER A 153 31.30 -36.20 -39.81
CA SER A 153 31.92 -34.92 -40.06
C SER A 153 30.99 -33.96 -40.82
N GLY A 154 30.76 -32.79 -40.26
CA GLY A 154 30.06 -31.69 -40.91
C GLY A 154 30.38 -30.40 -40.18
N ASP A 155 31.38 -29.67 -40.68
CA ASP A 155 31.63 -28.29 -40.29
C ASP A 155 30.35 -27.48 -40.53
N ALA A 156 29.75 -27.02 -39.43
CA ALA A 156 28.72 -26.00 -39.45
C ALA A 156 29.16 -24.94 -38.45
N ASP A 157 29.63 -23.82 -39.01
CA ASP A 157 29.86 -22.56 -38.30
C ASP A 157 28.57 -22.17 -37.55
N MET A 158 28.51 -22.53 -36.28
CA MET A 158 27.50 -22.07 -35.35
C MET A 158 28.07 -20.79 -34.73
N GLU A 159 27.87 -19.67 -35.43
CA GLU A 159 28.20 -18.35 -34.92
C GLU A 159 27.34 -18.08 -33.67
N SER A 160 27.96 -18.32 -32.51
CA SER A 160 27.45 -17.92 -31.19
C SER A 160 27.38 -16.40 -31.17
N SER A 161 26.24 -15.87 -31.59
CA SER A 161 25.88 -14.48 -31.34
C SER A 161 25.54 -14.34 -29.86
N ASP A 162 26.59 -14.29 -29.04
CA ASP A 162 26.50 -13.81 -27.68
C ASP A 162 26.13 -12.32 -27.74
N GLY A 163 24.82 -12.07 -27.68
CA GLY A 163 24.24 -10.74 -27.63
C GLY A 163 24.82 -9.96 -26.46
N GLU A 164 25.84 -9.16 -26.78
CA GLU A 164 26.50 -8.19 -25.93
C GLU A 164 25.47 -7.31 -25.23
N TRP A 165 25.23 -7.58 -23.95
CA TRP A 165 24.50 -6.66 -23.08
C TRP A 165 25.35 -5.41 -22.96
N ASN A 166 24.95 -4.37 -23.70
CA ASN A 166 25.60 -3.08 -23.74
C ASN A 166 25.46 -2.41 -22.37
N GLY A 167 26.37 -2.77 -21.47
CA GLY A 167 26.52 -2.19 -20.15
C GLY A 167 27.08 -0.79 -20.29
N ASN A 168 26.20 0.19 -20.40
CA ASN A 168 26.55 1.59 -20.22
C ASN A 168 26.91 1.84 -18.73
N ARG A 169 28.06 1.31 -18.30
CA ARG A 169 28.72 1.67 -17.06
C ARG A 169 29.90 2.56 -17.41
N GLY A 170 29.69 3.85 -17.23
CA GLY A 170 30.74 4.86 -17.24
C GLY A 170 31.90 4.44 -16.32
N LYS A 171 33.12 4.61 -16.84
CA LYS A 171 34.40 4.23 -16.27
C LYS A 171 34.60 4.75 -14.83
N PRO A 172 35.25 3.99 -13.94
CA PRO A 172 35.80 4.52 -12.71
C PRO A 172 37.18 5.13 -12.97
N GLN A 173 37.40 6.38 -12.53
CA GLN A 173 38.73 6.94 -12.33
C GLN A 173 39.04 6.95 -10.82
N LEU A 174 40.08 6.19 -10.47
CA LEU A 174 40.74 6.17 -9.17
C LEU A 174 41.27 7.56 -8.80
N LEU A 175 41.01 8.02 -7.58
CA LEU A 175 42.03 8.63 -6.72
C LEU A 175 41.54 8.72 -5.26
N GLY A 176 42.42 8.36 -4.32
CA GLY A 176 42.45 9.00 -3.00
C GLY A 176 41.73 8.31 -1.85
N HIS A 177 42.49 7.51 -1.10
CA HIS A 177 42.24 7.21 0.31
C HIS A 177 42.08 8.50 1.12
N ASP A 178 41.11 8.55 2.05
CA ASP A 178 41.35 9.06 3.40
C ASP A 178 40.27 8.61 4.39
N LYS A 179 40.73 8.15 5.55
CA LYS A 179 39.93 7.71 6.71
C LYS A 179 39.59 8.92 7.58
N CYS A 180 38.37 9.02 8.10
CA CYS A 180 38.03 9.72 9.36
C CYS A 180 36.73 9.11 9.90
N ILE A 181 36.81 8.18 10.85
CA ILE A 181 36.81 8.38 12.31
C ILE A 181 35.46 8.91 12.81
N VAL A 182 34.73 8.00 13.45
CA VAL A 182 33.51 8.24 14.22
C VAL A 182 33.93 8.76 15.60
N GLU A 183 33.71 10.05 15.87
CA GLU A 183 33.84 10.61 17.22
C GLU A 183 32.64 10.20 18.09
N LYS A 184 32.93 9.61 19.26
CA LYS A 184 31.98 9.44 20.36
C LYS A 184 32.18 10.59 21.36
N PRO A 185 31.12 11.13 21.97
CA PRO A 185 31.23 12.24 22.91
C PRO A 185 31.88 11.82 24.24
N GLN A 186 32.94 12.51 24.63
CA GLN A 186 33.57 12.38 25.95
C GLN A 186 32.82 13.22 27.00
N VAL A 187 32.47 12.57 28.10
CA VAL A 187 31.85 13.15 29.29
C VAL A 187 32.94 13.81 30.15
N LEU A 188 32.87 15.12 30.32
CA LEU A 188 33.81 15.91 31.12
C LEU A 188 33.52 15.75 32.62
N ARG A 189 34.28 14.89 33.31
CA ARG A 189 34.35 14.85 34.78
C ARG A 189 35.42 15.82 35.27
N GLN A 190 35.01 17.00 35.73
CA GLN A 190 35.88 17.88 36.50
C GLN A 190 36.04 17.35 37.94
N LYS A 191 37.25 16.93 38.30
CA LYS A 191 37.69 16.80 39.69
C LYS A 191 38.51 18.04 40.04
N ARG A 192 37.98 18.88 40.93
CA ARG A 192 38.79 19.82 41.71
C ARG A 192 39.50 19.04 42.81
N LYS A 193 40.80 19.32 43.00
CA LYS A 193 41.57 19.00 44.20
C LYS A 193 42.21 20.30 44.67
N ILE A 194 41.79 20.76 45.85
CA ILE A 194 42.58 21.03 47.07
C ILE A 194 41.56 21.46 48.12
#